data_AF-A0A521RIE9-F1
#
_entry.id   AF-A0A521RIE9-F1
#
_cell.length_a   1.000
_cell.length_b   1.000
_cell.length_c   1.000
_cell.angle_alpha   90.00
_cell.angle_beta   90.00
_cell.angle_gamma   90.00
#
_symmetry.space_group_name_H-M   'P 1'
#
loop_
_entity.id
_entity.type
_entity.pdbx_description
1 polymer ?
#
loop_
_entity_poly.entity_id
_entity_poly.type
_entity_poly.pdbx_seq_one_letter_code
_entity_poly.pdbx_strand_id
1 'polypeptide(L)'
;MLGLTLKILGFGLLGFILTPIVVGIVALALAYSLDSRCGTPGDSGGCEMGIASLAIASALPGLAIGVGFALYLHFRRKRLPPPAPRP
;
A
#
# COMPACT_ATOMS: atom_id res chain seq x y z
N MET A 1 19.88 16.34 0.70
CA MET A 1 19.24 15.48 1.72
C MET A 1 17.74 15.75 1.83
N LEU A 2 17.33 17.00 2.06
CA LEU A 2 15.92 17.38 2.27
C LEU A 2 14.92 16.88 1.21
N GLY A 3 15.27 17.00 -0.08
CA GLY A 3 14.41 16.51 -1.16
C GLY A 3 14.22 14.99 -1.18
N LEU A 4 15.17 14.21 -0.64
CA LEU A 4 15.03 12.77 -0.51
C LEU A 4 14.10 12.43 0.68
N THR A 5 14.27 13.12 1.80
CA THR A 5 13.44 12.94 3.00
C THR A 5 11.97 13.22 2.70
N LEU A 6 11.67 14.33 2.01
CA LEU A 6 10.30 14.66 1.56
C LEU A 6 9.71 13.59 0.63
N LYS A 7 10.53 13.01 -0.23
CA LYS A 7 10.12 11.97 -1.19
C LYS A 7 9.81 10.67 -0.47
N ILE A 8 10.68 10.26 0.46
CA ILE A 8 10.48 9.07 1.30
C ILE A 8 9.23 9.24 2.17
N LEU A 9 9.07 10.40 2.81
CA LEU A 9 7.92 10.70 3.64
C LEU A 9 6.63 10.67 2.82
N GLY A 10 6.62 11.30 1.64
CA GLY A 10 5.49 11.30 0.73
C GLY A 10 5.10 9.91 0.23
N PHE A 11 6.05 9.12 -0.28
CA PHE A 11 5.77 7.76 -0.74
C PHE A 11 5.45 6.79 0.40
N GLY A 12 6.06 6.96 1.58
CA GLY A 12 5.78 6.19 2.78
C GLY A 12 4.36 6.43 3.31
N LEU A 13 3.93 7.69 3.42
CA LEU A 13 2.55 8.07 3.77
C LEU A 13 1.55 7.59 2.71
N LEU A 14 1.90 7.75 1.43
CA LEU A 14 1.07 7.27 0.34
C LEU A 14 0.87 5.75 0.42
N GLY A 15 1.94 4.99 0.68
CA GLY A 15 1.87 3.55 0.92
C GLY A 15 1.07 3.19 2.17
N PHE A 16 1.25 3.93 3.26
CA PHE A 16 0.52 3.73 4.52
C PHE A 16 -0.99 3.91 4.37
N ILE A 17 -1.44 4.84 3.52
CA ILE A 17 -2.87 5.12 3.31
C ILE A 17 -3.45 4.24 2.19
N LEU A 18 -2.78 4.13 1.05
CA LEU A 18 -3.32 3.39 -0.10
C LEU A 18 -3.35 1.88 0.14
N THR A 19 -2.34 1.32 0.81
CA THR A 19 -2.28 -0.14 1.04
C THR A 19 -3.47 -0.67 1.82
N PRO A 20 -3.85 -0.13 2.99
CA PRO A 20 -5.03 -0.62 3.72
C PRO A 20 -6.33 -0.44 2.94
N ILE A 21 -6.46 0.61 2.13
CA ILE A 21 -7.62 0.81 1.25
C ILE A 21 -7.69 -0.30 0.19
N VAL A 22 -6.59 -0.54 -0.53
CA VAL A 22 -6.54 -1.57 -1.58
C VAL A 22 -6.73 -2.96 -0.98
N VAL A 23 -6.04 -3.27 0.13
CA VAL A 23 -6.16 -4.56 0.81
C VAL A 23 -7.59 -4.76 1.31
N GLY A 24 -8.21 -3.75 1.93
CA GLY A 24 -9.60 -3.84 2.38
C GLY A 24 -10.57 -4.13 1.24
N ILE A 25 -10.48 -3.37 0.13
CA ILE A 25 -11.35 -3.56 -1.04
C ILE A 25 -11.14 -4.94 -1.66
N VAL A 26 -9.89 -5.37 -1.85
CA VAL A 26 -9.57 -6.67 -2.44
C VAL A 26 -10.02 -7.81 -1.53
N ALA A 27 -9.78 -7.71 -0.22
CA ALA A 27 -10.20 -8.71 0.75
C ALA A 27 -11.73 -8.81 0.82
N LEU A 28 -12.45 -7.68 0.79
CA LEU A 28 -13.92 -7.66 0.68
C LEU A 28 -14.38 -8.33 -0.61
N ALA A 29 -13.84 -7.92 -1.77
CA ALA A 29 -14.21 -8.51 -3.05
C ALA A 29 -13.95 -10.02 -3.11
N LEU A 30 -12.83 -10.48 -2.54
CA LEU A 30 -12.49 -11.90 -2.43
C LEU A 30 -13.41 -12.63 -1.46
N ALA A 31 -13.70 -12.05 -0.30
CA ALA A 31 -14.58 -12.65 0.69
C ALA A 31 -16.00 -12.84 0.14
N TYR A 32 -16.56 -11.84 -0.53
CA TYR A 32 -17.89 -11.94 -1.17
C TYR A 32 -17.91 -12.87 -2.39
N SER A 33 -16.79 -13.03 -3.10
CA SER A 33 -16.74 -13.91 -4.28
C SER A 33 -16.41 -15.37 -3.96
N LEU A 34 -15.66 -15.62 -2.89
CA LEU A 34 -15.23 -16.96 -2.48
C LEU A 34 -16.10 -17.57 -1.38
N ASP A 35 -16.76 -16.75 -0.56
CA ASP A 35 -17.57 -17.24 0.56
C ASP A 35 -18.99 -16.63 0.56
N SER A 36 -19.97 -17.45 0.19
CA SER A 36 -21.39 -17.08 0.17
C SER A 36 -21.97 -16.81 1.56
N ARG A 37 -21.23 -17.13 2.64
CA ARG A 37 -21.64 -16.84 4.03
C ARG A 37 -21.36 -15.40 4.43
N CYS A 38 -20.38 -14.75 3.78
CA CYS A 38 -20.02 -13.37 4.06
C CYS A 38 -21.18 -12.45 3.64
N GLY A 39 -21.91 -11.90 4.62
CA GLY A 39 -23.14 -11.11 4.40
C GLY A 39 -24.47 -11.84 4.62
N THR A 40 -24.45 -13.09 5.11
CA THR A 40 -25.68 -13.81 5.49
C THR A 40 -26.25 -13.31 6.84
N PRO A 41 -27.58 -13.28 7.00
CA PRO A 41 -28.22 -12.85 8.25
C PRO A 41 -27.86 -13.83 9.37
N GLY A 42 -26.98 -13.40 10.29
CA GLY A 42 -26.43 -14.21 11.38
C GLY A 42 -24.91 -14.10 11.54
N ASP A 43 -24.21 -13.62 10.51
CA ASP A 43 -22.79 -13.29 10.61
C ASP A 43 -22.68 -11.96 11.39
N SER A 44 -22.35 -12.04 12.68
CA SER A 44 -22.36 -10.90 13.62
C SER A 44 -21.14 -10.00 13.44
N GLY A 45 -20.89 -9.61 12.21
CA GLY A 45 -19.73 -8.82 11.85
C GLY A 45 -18.42 -9.60 11.76
N GLY A 46 -18.41 -10.93 11.81
CA GLY A 46 -17.17 -11.72 11.86
C GLY A 46 -16.31 -11.54 10.60
N CYS A 47 -16.93 -11.70 9.43
CA CYS A 47 -16.25 -11.51 8.15
C CYS A 47 -15.77 -10.05 7.95
N GLU A 48 -16.64 -9.08 8.19
CA GLU A 48 -16.35 -7.65 8.02
C GLU A 48 -15.34 -7.09 9.05
N MET A 49 -15.42 -7.50 10.33
CA MET A 49 -14.44 -7.15 11.36
C MET A 49 -13.08 -7.77 11.08
N GLY A 50 -13.06 -9.01 10.59
CA GLY A 50 -11.83 -9.69 10.17
C GLY A 50 -11.13 -8.92 9.06
N ILE A 51 -11.88 -8.52 8.02
CA ILE A 51 -11.35 -7.74 6.89
C ILE A 51 -10.90 -6.34 7.34
N ALA A 52 -11.67 -5.66 8.20
CA ALA A 52 -11.29 -4.36 8.74
C ALA A 52 -9.96 -4.44 9.52
N SER A 53 -9.80 -5.46 10.35
CA SER A 53 -8.56 -5.69 11.11
C SER A 53 -7.38 -5.99 10.18
N LEU A 54 -7.59 -6.78 9.13
CA LEU A 54 -6.59 -7.09 8.11
C LEU A 54 -6.16 -5.84 7.33
N ALA A 55 -7.13 -5.00 6.95
CA ALA A 55 -6.87 -3.72 6.31
C ALA A 55 -5.99 -2.84 7.21
N ILE A 56 -6.37 -2.64 8.47
CA ILE A 56 -5.58 -1.81 9.40
C ILE A 56 -4.18 -2.38 9.63
N ALA A 57 -4.06 -3.70 9.85
CA ALA A 57 -2.78 -4.36 10.03
C ALA A 57 -1.86 -4.21 8.81
N SER A 58 -2.43 -4.09 7.61
CA SER A 58 -1.67 -3.90 6.37
C SER A 58 -1.09 -2.49 6.18
N ALA A 59 -1.44 -1.52 7.02
CA ALA A 59 -0.88 -0.17 6.96
C ALA A 59 0.63 -0.15 7.22
N LEU A 60 1.11 -0.92 8.20
CA LEU A 60 2.54 -1.09 8.52
C LEU A 60 3.36 -1.64 7.34
N PRO A 61 3.00 -2.78 6.72
CA PRO A 61 3.70 -3.26 5.53
C PRO A 61 3.53 -2.30 4.34
N GLY A 62 2.40 -1.60 4.21
CA GLY A 62 2.21 -0.53 3.22
C GLY A 62 3.23 0.61 3.33
N LEU A 63 3.51 1.06 4.56
CA LEU A 63 4.54 2.06 4.83
C LEU A 63 5.93 1.52 4.48
N ALA A 64 6.25 0.29 4.86
CA ALA A 64 7.53 -0.33 4.55
C ALA A 64 7.76 -0.44 3.03
N ILE A 65 6.74 -0.83 2.26
CA ILE A 65 6.78 -0.90 0.80
C ILE A 65 6.95 0.50 0.20
N GLY A 66 6.19 1.50 0.67
CA GLY A 66 6.28 2.88 0.18
C GLY A 66 7.67 3.51 0.39
N VAL A 67 8.25 3.30 1.58
CA VAL A 67 9.63 3.74 1.89
C VAL A 67 10.65 3.00 1.04
N GLY A 68 10.54 1.68 0.94
CA GLY A 68 11.43 0.85 0.12
C GLY A 68 11.39 1.24 -1.37
N PHE A 69 10.21 1.54 -1.90
CA PHE A 69 10.02 1.99 -3.27
C PHE A 69 10.65 3.37 -3.53
N ALA A 70 10.50 4.31 -2.58
CA ALA A 70 11.13 5.63 -2.67
C ALA A 70 12.66 5.53 -2.70
N LEU A 71 13.22 4.66 -1.85
CA LEU A 71 14.65 4.36 -1.84
C LEU A 71 15.10 3.71 -3.16
N TYR A 72 14.36 2.72 -3.64
CA TYR A 72 14.65 2.05 -4.91
C TYR A 72 14.67 3.03 -6.09
N LEU A 73 13.66 3.90 -6.22
CA LEU A 73 13.61 4.93 -7.26
C LEU A 73 14.79 5.90 -7.16
N HIS A 74 15.18 6.29 -5.95
CA HIS A 74 16.33 7.16 -5.72
C HIS A 74 17.64 6.51 -6.18
N PHE A 75 17.88 5.25 -5.80
CA PHE A 75 19.06 4.51 -6.22
C PHE A 75 19.06 4.22 -7.73
N ARG A 76 17.90 3.93 -8.34
CA ARG A 76 17.76 3.78 -9.80
C ARG A 76 18.12 5.06 -10.54
N ARG A 77 17.65 6.22 -10.06
CA ARG A 77 17.94 7.52 -10.69
C ARG A 77 19.43 7.87 -10.64
N LYS A 78 20.13 7.50 -9.57
CA LYS A 78 21.59 7.68 -9.47
C LYS A 78 22.40 6.83 -10.44
N ARG A 79 21.81 5.77 -11.01
CA ARG A 79 22.46 4.90 -12.01
C ARG A 79 22.21 5.32 -13.46
N LEU A 80 21.40 6.36 -13.70
CA LEU A 80 21.20 6.87 -15.06
C LEU A 80 22.41 7.75 -15.43
N PRO A 81 23.07 7.51 -16.59
CA PRO A 81 24.12 8.38 -17.08
C PRO A 81 23.56 9.80 -17.30
N PRO A 82 24.36 10.86 -17.06
CA PRO A 82 23.91 12.23 -17.27
C PRO A 82 23.42 12.40 -18.72
N PRO A 83 22.33 13.16 -18.94
CA PRO A 83 21.81 13.39 -20.28
C PRO A 83 22.91 14.01 -21.15
N ALA A 84 23.07 13.49 -22.37
CA ALA A 84 24.07 13.96 -23.32
C ALA A 84 23.93 15.48 -23.54
N PRO A 85 25.04 16.22 -23.70
CA PRO A 85 25.00 17.64 -24.01
C PRO A 85 24.08 17.89 -25.21
N ARG A 86 23.15 18.85 -25.09
CA ARG A 86 22.37 19.30 -26.25
C ARG A 86 23.25 20.20 -27.12
N PRO A 87 23.21 20.07 -28.46
CA PRO A 87 23.98 20.90 -29.38
C PRO A 87 23.54 22.36 -29.37
#